data_AF-A0A962N7V8-F1
#
_entry.id   AF-A0A962N7V8-F1
#
_cell.length_a   1.000
_cell.length_b   1.000
_cell.length_c   1.000
_cell.angle_alpha   90.00
_cell.angle_beta   90.00
_cell.angle_gamma   90.00
#
_symmetry.space_group_name_H-M   'P 1'
#
loop_
_entity.id
_entity.type
_entity.pdbx_description
1 polymer ?
#
loop_
_entity_poly.entity_id
_entity_poly.type
_entity_poly.pdbx_seq_one_letter_code
_entity_poly.pdbx_strand_id
1 'polypeptide(L)'
;MAKLYFYYSAMNAGKTTTLLQSAHNYHERGMRTLILTPRLDNRYGAGKVRSRIGLEANGTIFERGDNLLEITQADIDGKGALHCVLVDEA
;
A
#
# COMPACT_ATOMS: atom_id res chain seq x y z
N MET A 1 3.97 -19.05 -3.29
CA MET A 1 4.32 -18.57 -4.64
C MET A 1 3.97 -17.10 -4.73
N ALA A 2 4.90 -16.26 -5.17
CA ALA A 2 4.65 -14.82 -5.33
C ALA A 2 3.69 -14.58 -6.51
N LYS A 3 2.87 -13.53 -6.41
CA LYS A 3 1.94 -13.09 -7.45
C LYS A 3 1.93 -11.57 -7.51
N LEU A 4 1.77 -11.02 -8.71
CA LEU A 4 1.57 -9.59 -8.95
C LEU A 4 0.13 -9.37 -9.43
N TYR A 5 -0.58 -8.49 -8.76
CA TYR A 5 -1.94 -8.08 -9.15
C TYR A 5 -1.93 -6.60 -9.47
N PHE A 6 -2.52 -6.23 -10.61
CA PHE A 6 -2.69 -4.84 -11.01
C PHE A 6 -4.18 -4.53 -11.16
N TYR A 7 -4.68 -3.62 -10.32
CA TYR A 7 -6.07 -3.21 -10.31
C TYR A 7 -6.20 -1.82 -10.91
N TYR A 8 -6.72 -1.73 -12.14
CA TYR A 8 -6.99 -0.46 -12.82
C TYR A 8 -8.48 -0.35 -13.17
N SER A 9 -9.01 0.85 -13.04
CA SER A 9 -10.41 1.18 -13.30
C SER A 9 -10.63 2.68 -13.14
N ALA A 10 -11.82 3.17 -13.51
CA ALA A 10 -12.21 4.56 -13.28
C ALA A 10 -12.17 4.97 -11.80
N MET A 11 -12.18 6.27 -11.53
CA MET A 11 -12.40 6.78 -10.17
C MET A 11 -13.77 6.28 -9.66
N ASN A 12 -13.89 6.03 -8.35
CA ASN A 12 -15.09 5.47 -7.70
C ASN A 12 -15.34 3.98 -7.87
N ALA A 13 -14.45 3.25 -8.56
CA ALA A 13 -14.59 1.80 -8.73
C ALA A 13 -14.03 0.96 -7.56
N GLY A 14 -13.72 1.58 -6.41
CA GLY A 14 -13.35 0.84 -5.19
C GLY A 14 -11.91 0.32 -5.10
N LYS A 15 -10.97 0.78 -5.96
CA LYS A 15 -9.56 0.33 -5.95
C LYS A 15 -8.91 0.38 -4.57
N THR A 16 -8.91 1.56 -3.93
CA THR A 16 -8.35 1.75 -2.60
C THR A 16 -9.06 0.90 -1.54
N THR A 17 -10.37 0.68 -1.67
CA THR A 17 -11.11 -0.23 -0.78
C THR A 17 -10.57 -1.65 -0.88
N THR A 18 -10.41 -2.19 -2.08
CA THR A 18 -9.87 -3.54 -2.30
C THR A 18 -8.44 -3.68 -1.78
N LEU A 19 -7.61 -2.66 -1.96
CA LEU A 19 -6.24 -2.63 -1.43
C LEU A 19 -6.24 -2.70 0.10
N LEU A 20 -7.03 -1.84 0.77
CA LEU A 20 -7.12 -1.80 2.23
C LEU A 20 -7.73 -3.06 2.82
N GLN A 21 -8.74 -3.65 2.16
CA GLN A 21 -9.29 -4.94 2.54
C GLN A 21 -8.25 -6.05 2.43
N SER A 22 -7.42 -6.03 1.38
CA SER A 22 -6.31 -6.98 1.23
C SER A 22 -5.31 -6.81 2.37
N ALA A 23 -4.90 -5.59 2.71
CA ALA A 23 -4.02 -5.32 3.85
C ALA A 23 -4.58 -5.91 5.14
N HIS A 24 -5.86 -5.63 5.43
CA HIS A 24 -6.55 -6.15 6.61
C HIS A 24 -6.55 -7.69 6.64
N ASN A 25 -6.88 -8.35 5.53
CA ASN A 25 -6.89 -9.82 5.45
C ASN A 25 -5.51 -10.46 5.72
N TYR A 26 -4.41 -9.79 5.33
CA TYR A 26 -3.07 -10.24 5.69
C TYR A 26 -2.82 -10.09 7.19
N HIS A 27 -3.18 -8.94 7.76
CA HIS A 27 -3.02 -8.68 9.19
C HIS A 27 -3.80 -9.66 10.07
N GLU A 28 -5.04 -10.00 9.72
CA GLU A 28 -5.86 -11.00 10.42
C GLU A 28 -5.20 -12.40 10.46
N ARG A 29 -4.27 -12.66 9.54
CA ARG A 29 -3.52 -13.92 9.47
C ARG A 29 -2.13 -13.83 10.11
N GLY A 30 -1.84 -12.75 10.84
CA GLY A 30 -0.52 -12.48 11.41
C GLY A 30 0.55 -12.13 10.37
N MET A 31 0.15 -11.81 9.14
CA MET A 31 1.07 -11.47 8.06
C MET A 31 1.24 -9.95 7.93
N ARG A 32 2.49 -9.52 7.78
CA ARG A 32 2.85 -8.10 7.66
C ARG A 32 2.72 -7.60 6.22
N THR A 33 2.19 -6.39 6.05
CA THR A 33 2.12 -5.68 4.77
C THR A 33 2.87 -4.35 4.80
N LEU A 34 3.27 -3.88 3.63
CA LEU A 34 3.84 -2.55 3.39
C LEU A 34 2.95 -1.85 2.38
N ILE A 35 2.32 -0.75 2.77
CA ILE A 35 1.53 0.09 1.88
C ILE A 35 2.41 1.24 1.40
N LEU A 36 2.49 1.42 0.09
CA LEU A 36 3.22 2.48 -0.60
C LEU A 36 2.21 3.44 -1.24
N THR A 37 2.47 4.73 -1.16
CA THR A 37 1.65 5.78 -1.78
C THR A 37 2.53 6.90 -2.32
N PRO A 38 2.27 7.47 -3.50
CA PRO A 38 3.10 8.53 -4.05
C PRO A 38 2.93 9.82 -3.24
N ARG A 39 3.99 10.63 -3.13
CA ARG A 39 3.93 11.96 -2.46
C ARG A 39 2.88 12.90 -3.08
N LEU A 40 2.58 12.71 -4.36
CA LEU A 40 1.58 13.47 -5.09
C LEU A 40 0.14 13.21 -4.58
N ASP A 41 -0.10 12.06 -3.95
CA ASP A 41 -1.40 11.78 -3.33
C ASP A 41 -1.46 12.41 -1.93
N ASN A 42 -2.07 13.58 -1.85
CA ASN A 42 -2.30 14.31 -0.59
C ASN A 42 -3.80 14.47 -0.29
N ARG A 43 -4.68 13.74 -0.98
CA ARG A 43 -6.14 13.90 -0.90
C ARG A 43 -6.68 13.76 0.53
N TYR A 44 -5.99 13.00 1.36
CA TYR A 44 -6.38 12.69 2.74
C TYR A 44 -5.27 12.96 3.77
N GLY A 45 -4.29 13.78 3.40
CA GLY A 45 -3.06 14.02 4.16
C GLY A 45 -1.90 13.17 3.66
N ALA A 46 -0.67 13.65 3.86
CA ALA A 46 0.53 12.98 3.39
C ALA A 46 0.71 11.61 4.09
N GLY A 47 0.96 10.56 3.31
CA GLY A 47 1.22 9.21 3.84
C GLY A 47 -0.03 8.51 4.37
N LYS A 48 -1.23 8.95 3.95
CA LYS A 48 -2.49 8.28 4.27
C LYS A 48 -3.14 7.71 3.01
N VAL A 49 -3.47 6.43 3.06
CA VAL A 49 -4.28 5.76 2.05
C VAL A 49 -5.68 5.60 2.60
N ARG A 50 -6.69 6.17 1.93
CA ARG A 50 -8.06 6.21 2.41
C ARG A 50 -9.07 5.91 1.30
N SER A 51 -9.98 4.98 1.59
CA SER A 51 -11.10 4.69 0.69
C SER A 51 -12.26 5.67 0.90
N ARG A 52 -13.15 5.77 -0.10
CA ARG A 52 -14.35 6.62 -0.02
C ARG A 52 -15.40 6.13 0.96
N ILE A 53 -15.31 4.87 1.39
CA ILE A 53 -16.19 4.29 2.40
C ILE A 53 -15.60 4.36 3.81
N GLY A 54 -14.49 5.10 3.99
CA GLY A 54 -13.95 5.43 5.32
C GLY A 54 -12.91 4.45 5.86
N LEU A 55 -12.46 3.46 5.08
CA LEU A 55 -11.29 2.66 5.47
C LEU A 55 -10.03 3.49 5.29
N GLU A 56 -9.08 3.37 6.23
CA GLU A 56 -7.80 4.06 6.14
C GLU A 56 -6.64 3.25 6.72
N ALA A 57 -5.45 3.50 6.18
CA ALA A 57 -4.19 3.01 6.71
C ALA A 57 -3.06 4.00 6.44
N ASN A 58 -1.99 3.90 7.23
CA ASN A 58 -0.75 4.63 6.96
C ASN A 58 -0.01 3.97 5.79
N GLY A 59 0.49 4.79 4.89
CA GLY A 59 1.35 4.39 3.78
C GLY A 59 2.72 5.05 3.88
N THR A 60 3.75 4.30 3.51
CA THR A 60 5.09 4.85 3.28
C THR A 60 5.05 5.63 1.97
N ILE A 61 5.49 6.88 2.03
CA ILE A 61 5.48 7.76 0.87
C ILE A 61 6.68 7.45 -0.02
N PHE A 62 6.47 7.39 -1.34
CA PHE A 62 7.55 7.38 -2.33
C PHE A 62 7.45 8.57 -3.30
N GLU A 63 8.59 8.93 -3.89
CA GLU A 63 8.76 9.98 -4.89
C GLU A 63 9.34 9.42 -6.19
N ARG A 64 9.36 10.23 -7.26
CA ARG A 64 9.80 9.82 -8.60
C ARG A 64 11.24 9.28 -8.65
N GLY A 65 12.10 9.73 -7.76
CA GLY A 65 13.50 9.31 -7.69
C GLY A 65 13.74 8.09 -6.80
N ASP A 66 12.73 7.61 -6.09
CA ASP A 66 12.90 6.54 -5.11
C ASP A 66 13.01 5.17 -5.77
N ASN A 67 13.88 4.33 -5.22
CA ASN A 67 13.93 2.92 -5.56
C ASN A 67 13.01 2.12 -4.62
N LEU A 68 11.86 1.68 -5.13
CA LEU A 68 10.88 0.92 -4.33
C LEU A 68 11.43 -0.40 -3.78
N LEU A 69 12.41 -1.00 -4.47
CA LEU A 69 13.08 -2.21 -4.00
C LEU A 69 13.92 -1.92 -2.75
N GLU A 70 14.67 -0.81 -2.74
CA GLU A 70 15.47 -0.40 -1.58
C GLU A 70 14.58 -0.05 -0.39
N ILE A 71 13.48 0.66 -0.61
CA ILE A 71 12.48 0.95 0.44
C ILE A 71 11.94 -0.35 1.04
N THR A 72 11.60 -1.31 0.18
CA THR A 72 11.05 -2.60 0.61
C THR A 72 12.10 -3.41 1.38
N GLN A 73 13.35 -3.44 0.93
CA GLN A 73 14.44 -4.15 1.59
C GLN A 73 14.74 -3.53 2.97
N ALA A 74 14.83 -2.20 3.06
CA ALA A 74 15.03 -1.51 4.33
C ALA A 74 13.91 -1.79 5.34
N ASP A 75 12.66 -1.86 4.87
CA ASP A 75 11.51 -2.22 5.71
C ASP A 75 11.57 -3.69 6.19
N ILE A 76 12.01 -4.62 5.34
CA ILE A 76 12.25 -6.03 5.72
C ILE A 76 13.36 -6.11 6.77
N ASP A 77 14.48 -5.43 6.55
CA ASP A 77 15.64 -5.46 7.44
C ASP A 77 15.30 -4.88 8.82
N GLY A 78 14.47 -3.82 8.87
CA GLY A 78 14.09 -3.16 10.12
C GLY A 78 12.92 -3.80 10.88
N LYS A 79 12.01 -4.51 10.19
CA LYS A 79 10.74 -5.01 10.78
C LYS A 79 10.51 -6.51 10.60
N GLY A 80 11.43 -7.22 9.97
CA GLY A 80 11.34 -8.65 9.71
C GLY A 80 10.47 -9.01 8.50
N ALA A 81 10.04 -10.27 8.43
CA ALA A 81 9.41 -10.86 7.25
C ALA A 81 8.20 -10.03 6.74
N LEU A 82 8.24 -9.69 5.45
CA LEU A 82 7.18 -8.99 4.72
C LEU A 82 6.45 -9.97 3.80
N HIS A 83 5.11 -9.93 3.82
CA HIS A 83 4.29 -10.91 3.10
C HIS A 83 3.56 -10.32 1.89
N CYS A 84 3.39 -9.00 1.86
CA CYS A 84 2.75 -8.29 0.76
C CYS A 84 3.22 -6.83 0.69
N VAL A 85 3.52 -6.36 -0.51
CA VAL A 85 3.65 -4.94 -0.83
C VAL A 85 2.39 -4.52 -1.58
N LEU A 86 1.77 -3.44 -1.12
CA LEU A 86 0.56 -2.85 -1.69
C LEU A 86 0.91 -1.44 -2.13
N VAL A 87 0.58 -1.07 -3.37
CA VAL A 87 0.88 0.26 -3.91
C VAL A 87 -0.44 0.89 -4.33
N ASP A 88 -0.81 2.02 -3.72
CA ASP A 88 -1.96 2.81 -4.15
C ASP A 88 -1.52 3.94 -5.09
N GLU A 89 -2.40 4.33 -6.01
CA GLU A 89 -2.15 5.38 -7.02
C GLU A 89 -0.80 5.21 -7.79
N ALA A 90 -0.53 3.98 -8.24
CA ALA A 90 0.65 3.61 -9.02
C ALA A 90 0.65 4.16 -10.46
#